data_AF-A0A8S4F0Y3-F1
#
_entry.id   AF-A0A8S4F0Y3-F1
#
_cell.length_a   1.000
_cell.length_b   1.000
_cell.length_c   1.000
_cell.angle_alpha   90.00
_cell.angle_beta   90.00
_cell.angle_gamma   90.00
#
_symmetry.space_group_name_H-M   'P 1'
#
loop_
_entity.id
_entity.type
_entity.pdbx_description
1 polymer ?
#
loop_
_entity_poly.entity_id
_entity_poly.type
_entity_poly.pdbx_seq_one_letter_code
_entity_poly.pdbx_strand_id
1 'polypeptide(L)'
;MLNIHKIWLLSCLSVIALIVLYFQSEITRLEDSYRRWEYKLAQSREAQESRSFYPNGAQNDNEDLVVIYNRVPKTGSTSFVGVAYDLCKKNHFKVLHINITANMHVMSLANQYKFAQNVTRWNEVKPALYHGHMAFLNFER
;
A
#
# COMPACT_ATOMS: atom_id res chain seq x y z
N MET A 1 48.37 54.86 7.84
CA MET A 1 48.01 54.08 9.05
C MET A 1 46.67 53.43 8.83
N LEU A 2 46.63 52.10 8.68
CA LEU A 2 45.39 51.36 8.47
C LEU A 2 44.58 51.36 9.78
N ASN A 3 43.40 51.97 9.74
CA ASN A 3 42.61 52.22 10.94
C ASN A 3 42.11 50.87 11.51
N ILE A 4 42.55 50.50 12.72
CA ILE A 4 42.31 49.18 13.35
C ILE A 4 40.83 48.79 13.34
N HIS A 5 39.93 49.78 13.44
CA HIS A 5 38.49 49.59 13.38
C HIS A 5 37.99 49.05 12.02
N LYS A 6 38.62 49.46 10.90
CA LYS A 6 38.30 48.94 9.56
C LYS A 6 38.74 47.49 9.39
N ILE A 7 39.85 47.08 10.00
CA ILE A 7 40.33 45.69 9.98
C ILE A 7 39.36 44.79 10.76
N TRP A 8 38.87 45.24 11.91
CA TRP A 8 37.90 44.48 12.71
C TRP A 8 36.55 44.30 12.00
N LEU A 9 36.07 45.35 11.32
CA LEU A 9 34.86 45.28 10.48
C LEU A 9 35.02 44.30 9.32
N LEU A 10 36.15 44.33 8.61
CA LEU A 10 36.44 43.39 7.52
C LEU A 10 36.54 41.94 8.02
N SER A 11 37.15 41.73 9.19
CA SER A 11 37.21 40.40 9.82
C SER A 11 35.82 39.89 10.20
N CYS A 12 34.96 40.75 10.74
CA CYS A 12 33.58 40.40 11.09
C CYS A 12 32.77 40.02 9.83
N LEU A 13 32.87 40.82 8.77
CA LEU A 13 32.25 40.54 7.47
C LEU A 13 32.74 39.21 6.88
N SER A 14 34.03 38.91 6.98
CA SER A 14 34.59 37.64 6.52
C SER A 14 34.02 36.45 7.27
N VAL A 15 33.83 36.54 8.58
CA VAL A 15 33.24 35.46 9.39
C VAL A 15 31.78 35.24 9.03
N ILE A 16 31.01 36.32 8.85
CA ILE A 16 29.61 36.23 8.41
C ILE A 16 29.52 35.57 7.04
N ALA A 17 30.39 35.93 6.10
CA ALA A 17 30.43 35.31 4.78
C ALA A 17 30.71 33.79 4.85
N LEU A 18 31.67 33.36 5.70
CA LEU A 18 31.95 31.94 5.92
C LEU A 18 30.76 31.19 6.50
N ILE A 19 30.03 31.79 7.44
CA ILE A 19 28.82 31.21 8.04
C ILE A 19 27.73 31.05 6.98
N VAL A 20 27.50 32.06 6.15
CA VAL A 20 26.50 32.00 5.07
C VAL A 20 26.86 30.90 4.06
N LEU A 21 28.12 30.79 3.66
CA LEU A 21 28.59 29.74 2.74
C LEU A 21 28.43 28.34 3.36
N TYR A 22 28.71 28.18 4.66
CA TYR A 22 28.50 26.93 5.37
C TYR A 22 27.02 26.51 5.34
N PHE A 23 26.10 27.43 5.66
CA PHE A 23 24.67 27.13 5.62
C PHE A 23 24.16 26.81 4.21
N GLN A 24 24.64 27.51 3.18
CA GLN A 24 24.29 27.18 1.79
C GLN A 24 24.75 25.78 1.39
N SER A 25 25.97 25.39 1.80
CA SER A 25 26.48 24.04 1.57
C SER A 25 25.64 22.98 2.28
N GLU A 26 25.22 23.25 3.52
CA GLU A 26 24.43 22.31 4.31
C GLU A 26 23.02 22.12 3.73
N ILE A 27 22.37 23.22 3.33
CA ILE A 27 21.05 23.19 2.69
C ILE A 27 21.10 22.36 1.41
N THR A 28 22.12 22.59 0.57
CA THR A 28 22.30 21.84 -0.69
C THR A 28 22.47 20.35 -0.42
N ARG A 29 23.30 20.00 0.57
CA ARG A 29 23.52 18.60 0.98
C ARG A 29 22.23 17.94 1.48
N LEU A 30 21.41 18.69 2.20
CA LEU A 30 20.15 18.20 2.75
C LEU A 30 19.12 17.96 1.63
N GLU A 31 19.03 18.88 0.68
CA GLU A 31 18.13 18.79 -0.47
C GLU A 31 18.48 17.58 -1.36
N ASP A 32 19.78 17.35 -1.63
CA ASP A 32 20.24 16.16 -2.35
C ASP A 32 19.89 14.85 -1.62
N SER A 33 20.02 14.87 -0.28
CA SER A 33 19.67 13.71 0.53
C SER A 33 18.17 13.42 0.49
N TYR A 34 17.34 14.47 0.56
CA TYR A 34 15.89 14.36 0.45
C TYR A 34 15.47 13.79 -0.91
N ARG A 35 16.01 14.33 -2.01
CA ARG A 35 15.75 13.84 -3.38
C ARG A 35 16.10 12.36 -3.56
N ARG A 36 17.22 11.91 -2.98
CA ARG A 36 17.60 10.49 -2.99
C ARG A 36 16.60 9.60 -2.27
N TRP A 37 16.04 10.08 -1.16
CA TRP A 37 15.01 9.34 -0.41
C TRP A 37 13.69 9.28 -1.18
N GLU A 38 13.25 10.38 -1.78
CA GLU A 38 12.06 10.39 -2.64
C GLU A 38 12.21 9.44 -3.84
N TYR A 39 13.37 9.44 -4.50
CA TYR A 39 13.65 8.52 -5.60
C TYR A 39 13.59 7.05 -5.16
N LYS A 40 14.19 6.72 -4.01
CA LYS A 40 14.10 5.36 -3.43
C LYS A 40 12.67 4.97 -3.10
N LEU A 41 11.88 5.90 -2.57
CA LEU A 41 10.47 5.64 -2.25
C LEU A 41 9.66 5.38 -3.52
N ALA A 42 9.81 6.22 -4.55
CA ALA A 42 9.15 6.06 -5.84
C ALA A 42 9.51 4.72 -6.49
N GLN A 43 10.80 4.38 -6.53
CA GLN A 43 11.28 3.09 -7.03
C GLN A 43 10.71 1.90 -6.22
N SER A 44 10.67 2.01 -4.89
CA SER A 44 10.12 0.95 -4.03
C SER A 44 8.62 0.75 -4.23
N ARG A 45 7.89 1.84 -4.45
CA ARG A 45 6.45 1.83 -4.74
C ARG A 45 6.18 1.18 -6.11
N GLU A 46 6.91 1.58 -7.14
CA GLU A 46 6.78 0.98 -8.49
C GLU A 46 7.13 -0.51 -8.48
N ALA A 47 8.20 -0.91 -7.78
CA ALA A 47 8.60 -2.30 -7.64
C ALA A 47 7.56 -3.13 -6.84
N GLN A 48 6.88 -2.52 -5.87
CA GLN A 48 5.81 -3.15 -5.11
C GLN A 48 4.52 -3.29 -5.94
N GLU A 49 4.12 -2.26 -6.70
CA GLU A 49 2.96 -2.32 -7.61
C GLU A 49 3.18 -3.37 -8.70
N SER A 50 4.38 -3.45 -9.29
CA SER A 50 4.72 -4.47 -10.30
C SER A 50 4.86 -5.89 -9.73
N ARG A 51 5.33 -6.07 -8.48
CA ARG A 51 5.28 -7.38 -7.78
C ARG A 51 3.85 -7.84 -7.43
N SER A 52 2.94 -6.90 -7.20
CA SER A 52 1.55 -7.21 -6.79
C SER A 52 0.67 -7.63 -7.98
N PHE A 53 0.97 -7.16 -9.19
CA PHE A 53 0.17 -7.47 -10.39
C PHE A 53 0.44 -8.86 -10.99
N TYR A 54 1.65 -9.39 -10.83
CA TYR A 54 1.97 -10.79 -11.15
C TYR A 54 2.80 -11.39 -10.01
N PRO A 55 2.23 -12.23 -9.13
CA PRO A 55 3.04 -12.99 -8.20
C PRO A 55 3.95 -13.92 -9.01
N ASN A 56 5.26 -13.75 -8.84
CA ASN A 56 6.27 -14.64 -9.39
C ASN A 56 6.03 -16.08 -8.88
N GLY A 57 5.86 -17.04 -9.78
CA GLY A 57 5.95 -18.48 -9.44
C GLY A 57 4.63 -19.22 -9.22
N ALA A 58 3.67 -19.08 -10.14
CA ALA A 58 2.45 -19.88 -10.16
C ALA A 58 2.72 -21.34 -10.58
N GLN A 59 3.32 -22.16 -9.71
CA GLN A 59 3.31 -23.61 -9.92
C GLN A 59 2.92 -24.50 -8.73
N ASN A 60 2.71 -23.99 -7.50
CA ASN A 60 2.13 -24.83 -6.43
C ASN A 60 1.23 -24.13 -5.39
N ASP A 61 1.22 -22.78 -5.31
CA ASP A 61 0.44 -22.08 -4.26
C ASP A 61 -1.00 -21.71 -4.67
N ASN A 62 -1.43 -22.09 -5.89
CA ASN A 62 -2.79 -21.79 -6.34
C ASN A 62 -3.88 -22.48 -5.51
N GLU A 63 -3.55 -23.57 -4.80
CA GLU A 63 -4.52 -24.28 -3.96
C GLU A 63 -4.91 -23.49 -2.71
N ASP A 64 -4.07 -22.56 -2.24
CA ASP A 64 -4.36 -21.72 -1.06
C ASP A 64 -4.85 -20.31 -1.41
N LEU A 65 -4.99 -20.01 -2.71
CA LEU A 65 -5.33 -18.65 -3.17
C LEU A 65 -6.75 -18.26 -2.78
N VAL A 66 -6.87 -17.13 -2.10
CA VAL A 66 -8.15 -16.49 -1.79
C VAL A 66 -8.20 -15.07 -2.34
N VAL A 67 -9.27 -14.75 -3.05
CA VAL A 67 -9.58 -13.39 -3.51
C VAL A 67 -10.83 -12.90 -2.81
N ILE A 68 -10.77 -11.70 -2.22
CA ILE A 68 -11.91 -11.04 -1.57
C ILE A 68 -12.34 -9.86 -2.44
N TYR A 69 -13.53 -9.98 -3.03
CA TYR A 69 -14.20 -8.92 -3.78
C TYR A 69 -15.26 -8.24 -2.91
N ASN A 70 -14.82 -7.23 -2.16
CA ASN A 70 -15.67 -6.31 -1.42
C ASN A 70 -16.44 -5.39 -2.39
N ARG A 71 -17.52 -5.93 -2.96
CA ARG A 71 -18.29 -5.31 -4.03
C ARG A 71 -19.00 -4.04 -3.58
N VAL A 72 -18.94 -3.01 -4.41
CA VAL A 72 -19.71 -1.78 -4.27
C VAL A 72 -21.07 -1.92 -4.99
N PRO A 73 -22.18 -1.41 -4.44
CA PRO A 73 -23.47 -1.47 -5.10
C PRO A 73 -23.49 -0.65 -6.39
N LYS A 74 -24.24 -1.12 -7.39
CA LYS A 74 -24.54 -0.38 -8.63
C LYS A 74 -23.32 -0.03 -9.50
N THR A 75 -22.21 -0.75 -9.35
CA THR A 75 -20.98 -0.57 -10.15
C THR A 75 -20.78 -1.66 -11.20
N GLY A 76 -21.85 -2.36 -11.62
CA GLY A 76 -21.72 -3.54 -12.48
C GLY A 76 -21.14 -4.77 -11.75
N SER A 77 -21.01 -4.72 -10.42
CA SER A 77 -20.48 -5.83 -9.62
C SER A 77 -21.25 -7.14 -9.76
N THR A 78 -22.56 -7.08 -10.06
CA THR A 78 -23.37 -8.27 -10.35
C THR A 78 -22.92 -8.94 -11.66
N SER A 79 -22.62 -8.15 -12.69
CA SER A 79 -22.17 -8.66 -13.98
C SER A 79 -20.81 -9.33 -13.86
N PHE A 80 -19.87 -8.72 -13.12
CA PHE A 80 -18.56 -9.32 -12.85
C PHE A 80 -18.66 -10.65 -12.11
N VAL A 81 -19.46 -10.71 -11.05
CA VAL A 81 -19.68 -11.94 -10.28
C VAL A 81 -20.35 -13.03 -11.13
N GLY A 82 -21.22 -12.66 -12.07
CA GLY A 82 -21.79 -13.60 -13.04
C GLY A 82 -20.71 -14.34 -13.83
N VAL A 83 -19.74 -13.60 -14.38
CA VAL A 83 -18.59 -14.20 -15.09
C VAL A 83 -17.79 -15.14 -14.18
N ALA A 84 -17.59 -14.75 -12.91
CA ALA A 84 -16.89 -15.61 -11.96
C ALA A 84 -17.62 -16.94 -11.70
N TYR A 85 -18.96 -16.92 -11.59
CA TYR A 85 -19.76 -18.14 -11.46
C TYR A 85 -19.72 -19.04 -12.70
N ASP A 86 -19.62 -18.46 -13.89
CA ASP A 86 -19.51 -19.24 -15.13
C ASP A 86 -18.15 -19.95 -15.24
N LEU A 87 -17.08 -19.28 -14.79
CA LEU A 87 -15.71 -19.79 -14.87
C LEU A 87 -15.32 -20.73 -13.73
N CYS A 88 -15.98 -20.65 -12.57
CA CYS A 88 -15.56 -21.36 -11.36
C CYS A 88 -15.49 -22.88 -11.53
N LYS A 89 -16.43 -23.45 -12.28
CA LYS A 89 -16.47 -24.90 -12.57
C LYS A 89 -15.33 -25.34 -13.48
N LYS A 90 -15.01 -24.53 -14.50
CA LYS A 90 -13.97 -24.85 -15.49
C LYS A 90 -12.56 -24.69 -14.92
N ASN A 91 -12.38 -23.70 -14.05
CA ASN A 91 -11.09 -23.33 -13.49
C ASN A 91 -10.87 -23.87 -12.07
N HIS A 92 -11.77 -24.73 -11.58
CA HIS A 92 -11.66 -25.43 -10.29
C HIS A 92 -11.48 -24.51 -9.07
N PHE A 93 -12.18 -23.37 -9.02
CA PHE A 93 -12.25 -22.51 -7.84
C PHE A 93 -13.69 -22.37 -7.33
N LYS A 94 -13.87 -21.92 -6.09
CA LYS A 94 -15.18 -21.76 -5.46
C LYS A 94 -15.56 -20.28 -5.42
N VAL A 95 -16.86 -19.96 -5.56
CA VAL A 95 -17.37 -18.59 -5.43
C VAL A 95 -18.36 -18.53 -4.29
N LEU A 96 -18.10 -17.71 -3.28
CA LEU A 96 -18.90 -17.59 -2.07
C LEU A 96 -19.45 -16.17 -1.90
N HIS A 97 -20.74 -16.06 -1.59
CA HIS A 97 -21.35 -14.78 -1.27
C HIS A 97 -21.35 -14.54 0.25
N ILE A 98 -20.82 -13.40 0.66
CA ILE A 98 -20.86 -12.94 2.05
C ILE A 98 -22.11 -12.07 2.23
N ASN A 99 -22.97 -12.48 3.15
CA ASN A 99 -24.12 -11.70 3.56
C ASN A 99 -23.87 -11.08 4.94
N ILE A 100 -24.16 -9.79 5.09
CA ILE A 100 -24.09 -9.08 6.37
C ILE A 100 -25.50 -8.68 6.78
N THR A 101 -25.86 -8.97 8.03
CA THR A 101 -27.17 -8.63 8.60
C THR A 101 -27.49 -7.15 8.40
N ALA A 102 -28.74 -6.88 8.01
CA ALA A 102 -29.26 -5.53 7.74
C ALA A 102 -28.51 -4.75 6.64
N ASN A 103 -27.76 -5.44 5.76
CA ASN A 103 -26.95 -4.82 4.71
C ASN A 103 -25.98 -3.76 5.26
N MET A 104 -25.55 -3.89 6.52
CA MET A 104 -24.49 -3.06 7.06
C MET A 104 -23.20 -3.34 6.29
N HIS A 105 -22.42 -2.30 6.01
CA HIS A 105 -21.13 -2.47 5.32
C HIS A 105 -19.99 -2.78 6.31
N VAL A 106 -20.17 -2.49 7.60
CA VAL A 106 -19.16 -2.75 8.64
C VAL A 106 -19.57 -3.96 9.47
N MET A 107 -18.65 -4.92 9.62
CA MET A 107 -18.80 -6.06 10.54
C MET A 107 -18.39 -5.66 11.96
N SER A 108 -19.02 -6.26 12.98
CA SER A 108 -18.52 -6.16 14.36
C SER A 108 -17.14 -6.84 14.49
N LEU A 109 -16.33 -6.44 15.48
CA LEU A 109 -14.99 -7.01 15.68
C LEU A 109 -15.03 -8.55 15.82
N ALA A 110 -16.01 -9.08 16.54
CA ALA A 110 -16.19 -10.53 16.68
C ALA A 110 -16.48 -11.22 15.34
N ASN A 111 -17.24 -10.58 14.44
CA ASN A 111 -17.53 -11.12 13.11
C ASN A 111 -16.33 -10.96 12.16
N GLN A 112 -15.57 -9.87 12.28
CA GLN A 112 -14.31 -9.69 11.54
C GLN A 112 -13.32 -10.82 11.87
N TYR A 113 -13.14 -11.11 13.16
CA TYR A 113 -12.28 -12.22 13.61
C TYR A 113 -12.77 -13.57 13.09
N LYS A 114 -14.07 -13.87 13.21
CA LYS A 114 -14.65 -15.11 12.67
C LYS A 114 -14.47 -15.23 11.16
N PHE A 115 -14.70 -14.14 10.43
CA PHE A 115 -14.52 -14.11 8.99
C PHE A 115 -13.06 -14.36 8.60
N ALA A 116 -12.12 -13.70 9.27
CA ALA A 116 -10.69 -13.91 9.05
C ALA A 116 -10.28 -15.36 9.32
N GLN A 117 -10.74 -15.94 10.44
CA GLN A 117 -10.47 -17.36 10.74
C GLN A 117 -11.06 -18.31 9.69
N ASN A 118 -12.30 -18.07 9.24
CA ASN A 118 -12.95 -18.91 8.24
C ASN A 118 -12.22 -18.86 6.90
N VAL A 119 -11.88 -17.65 6.42
CA VAL A 119 -11.17 -17.47 5.16
C VAL A 119 -9.79 -18.15 5.20
N THR A 120 -9.07 -18.00 6.31
CA THR A 120 -7.71 -18.55 6.43
C THR A 120 -7.68 -20.05 6.65
N ARG A 121 -8.64 -20.63 7.39
CA ARG A 121 -8.57 -22.05 7.81
C ARG A 121 -9.40 -23.02 6.97
N TRP A 122 -10.35 -22.53 6.19
CA TRP A 122 -11.26 -23.40 5.45
C TRP A 122 -10.63 -23.88 4.15
N ASN A 123 -9.73 -24.84 4.25
CA ASN A 123 -8.93 -25.32 3.11
C ASN A 123 -9.77 -26.03 2.04
N GLU A 124 -10.89 -26.65 2.40
CA GLU A 124 -11.78 -27.36 1.45
C GLU A 124 -12.47 -26.46 0.41
N VAL A 125 -12.54 -25.15 0.68
CA VAL A 125 -13.11 -24.18 -0.25
C VAL A 125 -12.07 -23.45 -1.08
N LYS A 126 -10.79 -23.64 -0.79
CA LYS A 126 -9.73 -22.99 -1.54
C LYS A 126 -9.41 -23.80 -2.81
N PRO A 127 -9.07 -23.13 -3.94
CA PRO A 127 -9.05 -21.67 -4.11
C PRO A 127 -10.45 -21.06 -4.16
N ALA A 128 -10.61 -19.85 -3.61
CA ALA A 128 -11.93 -19.21 -3.45
C ALA A 128 -11.95 -17.72 -3.84
N LEU A 129 -13.06 -17.32 -4.46
CA LEU A 129 -13.48 -15.92 -4.60
C LEU A 129 -14.64 -15.65 -3.64
N TYR A 130 -14.40 -14.86 -2.61
CA TYR A 130 -15.46 -14.34 -1.75
C TYR A 130 -15.97 -13.00 -2.29
N HIS A 131 -17.27 -12.79 -2.38
CA HIS A 131 -17.85 -11.51 -2.78
C HIS A 131 -18.97 -11.09 -1.84
N GLY A 132 -19.05 -9.80 -1.53
CA GLY A 132 -20.12 -9.29 -0.66
C GLY A 132 -20.03 -7.80 -0.43
N HIS A 133 -21.14 -7.20 0.00
CA HIS A 133 -21.20 -5.78 0.30
C HIS A 133 -20.61 -5.50 1.68
N MET A 134 -19.30 -5.27 1.73
CA MET A 134 -18.57 -5.02 2.97
C MET A 134 -17.47 -3.98 2.78
N ALA A 135 -17.14 -3.27 3.85
CA ALA A 135 -15.97 -2.41 3.91
C ALA A 135 -14.69 -3.26 3.86
N PHE A 136 -13.57 -2.60 3.55
CA PHE A 136 -12.26 -3.23 3.60
C PHE A 136 -11.97 -3.76 5.01
N LEU A 137 -11.47 -4.99 5.08
CA LEU A 137 -10.98 -5.61 6.30
C LEU A 137 -9.46 -5.77 6.19
N ASN A 138 -8.73 -5.28 7.18
CA ASN A 138 -7.30 -5.49 7.28
C ASN A 138 -7.03 -6.83 7.99
N PHE A 139 -6.35 -7.76 7.33
CA PHE A 139 -5.98 -9.07 7.87
C PHE A 139 -4.62 -9.07 8.60
N GLU A 140 -3.86 -7.96 8.53
CA GLU A 140 -2.56 -7.80 9.20
C GLU A 140 -2.68 -7.27 10.64
N ARG A 141 -3.87 -6.80 11.04
CA ARG A 141 -4.17 -6.24 12.36
C ARG A 141 -5.14 -7.13 13.10
#